data_AF-A0A6P1R7C0-F1
#
_entry.id   AF-A0A6P1R7C0-F1
#
_cell.length_a   1.000
_cell.length_b   1.000
_cell.length_c   1.000
_cell.angle_alpha   90.00
_cell.angle_beta   90.00
_cell.angle_gamma   90.00
#
_symmetry.space_group_name_H-M   'P 1'
#
loop_
_entity.id
_entity.type
_entity.pdbx_description
1 polymer ?
#
loop_
_entity_poly.entity_id
_entity_poly.type
_entity_poly.pdbx_seq_one_letter_code
_entity_poly.pdbx_strand_id
1 'polypeptide(L)'
;MSDDVAAIARDLEAVIATANAALDRLRALPARAPDARSDVELDDWARPGRIVSEFEISRSHLHRLCTLHPISEPTGFALRVGARFLISRPRFERYARSNGLRRRETK
;
A
#
# COMPACT_ATOMS: atom_id res chain seq x y z
N MET A 1 39.16 25.06 -25.72
CA MET A 1 37.69 25.03 -25.89
C MET A 1 37.18 23.74 -26.54
N SER A 2 37.88 23.11 -27.49
CA SER A 2 37.42 21.84 -28.11
C SER A 2 37.59 20.62 -27.19
N ASP A 3 38.65 20.58 -26.39
CA ASP A 3 38.97 19.40 -25.56
C ASP A 3 38.09 19.28 -24.31
N ASP A 4 37.68 20.40 -23.71
CA ASP A 4 36.80 20.42 -22.55
C ASP A 4 35.39 19.92 -22.91
N VAL A 5 34.89 20.29 -24.09
CA VAL A 5 33.61 19.83 -24.62
C VAL A 5 33.66 18.33 -24.92
N ALA A 6 34.78 17.83 -25.45
CA ALA A 6 34.99 16.41 -25.70
C ALA A 6 35.16 15.59 -24.42
N ALA A 7 35.68 16.18 -23.34
CA ALA A 7 35.74 15.54 -22.02
C ALA A 7 34.32 15.43 -21.41
N ILE A 8 33.55 16.51 -21.42
CA ILE A 8 32.17 16.54 -20.91
C ILE A 8 31.27 15.56 -21.69
N ALA A 9 31.43 15.46 -23.00
CA ALA A 9 30.68 14.51 -23.82
C ALA A 9 30.96 13.05 -23.42
N ARG A 10 32.23 12.71 -23.17
CA ARG A 10 32.63 11.36 -22.71
C ARG A 10 32.09 11.05 -21.31
N ASP A 11 32.12 12.03 -20.41
CA ASP A 11 31.57 11.86 -19.07
C ASP A 11 30.05 11.64 -19.11
N LEU A 12 29.34 12.36 -19.99
CA LEU A 12 27.91 12.19 -20.19
C LEU A 12 27.58 10.81 -20.77
N GLU A 13 28.35 10.32 -21.75
CA GLU A 13 28.21 8.98 -22.30
C GLU A 13 28.43 7.90 -21.22
N ALA A 14 29.43 8.07 -20.37
CA ALA A 14 29.68 7.16 -19.24
C ALA A 14 28.51 7.15 -18.23
N VAL A 15 27.93 8.32 -17.93
CA VAL A 15 26.74 8.42 -17.07
C VAL A 15 25.54 7.72 -17.69
N ILE A 16 25.29 7.92 -18.99
CA ILE A 16 24.19 7.28 -19.71
C ILE A 16 24.38 5.75 -19.73
N ALA A 17 25.59 5.27 -20.00
CA ALA A 17 25.90 3.84 -19.97
C ALA A 17 25.65 3.23 -18.58
N THR A 18 26.04 3.95 -17.52
CA THR A 18 25.82 3.53 -16.13
C THR A 18 24.33 3.47 -15.79
N ALA A 19 23.55 4.48 -16.22
CA ALA A 19 22.12 4.54 -16.01
C ALA A 19 21.39 3.40 -16.74
N ASN A 20 21.74 3.13 -18.00
CA ASN A 20 21.16 2.03 -18.77
C ASN A 20 21.48 0.67 -18.14
N ALA A 21 22.71 0.46 -17.69
CA ALA A 21 23.08 -0.78 -16.98
C ALA A 21 22.32 -0.95 -15.65
N ALA A 22 22.01 0.15 -14.95
CA ALA A 22 21.17 0.10 -13.75
C ALA A 22 19.70 -0.22 -14.10
N LEU A 23 19.16 0.37 -15.17
CA LEU A 23 17.81 0.07 -15.66
C LEU A 23 17.68 -1.39 -16.12
N ASP A 24 18.67 -1.92 -16.82
CA ASP A 24 18.65 -3.32 -17.25
C ASP A 24 18.77 -4.28 -16.07
N ARG A 25 19.56 -3.94 -15.04
CA ARG A 25 19.54 -4.69 -13.77
C ARG A 25 18.17 -4.64 -13.11
N LEU A 26 17.52 -3.47 -13.07
CA LEU A 26 16.15 -3.33 -12.52
C LEU A 26 15.11 -4.12 -13.32
N ARG A 27 15.25 -4.22 -14.64
CA ARG A 27 14.38 -5.03 -15.52
C ARG A 27 14.65 -6.52 -15.41
N ALA A 28 15.90 -6.90 -15.18
CA ALA A 28 16.36 -8.28 -15.01
C ALA A 28 16.16 -8.80 -13.59
N LEU A 29 15.87 -7.91 -12.61
CA LEU A 29 15.30 -8.35 -11.36
C LEU A 29 14.06 -9.16 -11.72
N PRO A 30 13.97 -10.42 -11.29
CA PRO A 30 12.73 -11.15 -11.44
C PRO A 30 11.66 -10.26 -10.83
N ALA A 31 10.53 -10.12 -11.50
CA ALA A 31 9.37 -9.55 -10.87
C ALA A 31 9.15 -10.40 -9.61
N ARG A 32 9.68 -9.96 -8.47
CA ARG A 32 9.15 -10.30 -7.18
C ARG A 32 7.84 -9.55 -7.17
N ALA A 33 6.88 -10.11 -7.92
CA ALA A 33 5.50 -9.88 -7.69
C ALA A 33 5.39 -9.96 -6.16
N PRO A 34 4.94 -8.91 -5.45
CA PRO A 34 4.12 -9.24 -4.30
C PRO A 34 3.12 -10.24 -4.85
N ASP A 35 3.22 -11.46 -4.35
CA ASP A 35 2.40 -12.60 -4.75
C ASP A 35 0.97 -12.26 -4.36
N ALA A 36 0.35 -11.47 -5.23
CA ALA A 36 -0.91 -10.78 -5.07
C ALA A 36 -1.24 -10.17 -6.44
N ARG A 37 -1.41 -11.04 -7.44
CA ARG A 37 -2.65 -10.94 -8.20
C ARG A 37 -3.79 -11.27 -7.24
N SER A 38 -4.04 -10.40 -6.26
CA SER A 38 -5.42 -10.16 -5.92
C SER A 38 -5.81 -9.16 -6.99
N ASP A 39 -6.82 -9.49 -7.78
CA ASP A 39 -7.70 -8.45 -8.26
C ASP A 39 -7.90 -7.53 -7.06
N VAL A 40 -7.31 -6.33 -7.10
CA VAL A 40 -7.68 -5.28 -6.15
C VAL A 40 -9.05 -4.86 -6.66
N GLU A 41 -10.04 -5.70 -6.37
CA GLU A 41 -11.42 -5.33 -6.45
C GLU A 41 -11.51 -4.03 -5.65
N LEU A 42 -11.87 -2.95 -6.34
CA LEU A 42 -12.22 -1.68 -5.70
C LEU A 42 -13.33 -1.88 -4.63
N ASP A 43 -13.97 -3.06 -4.58
CA ASP A 43 -14.92 -3.54 -3.57
C ASP A 43 -14.31 -3.85 -2.19
N ASP A 44 -12.97 -3.90 -2.05
CA ASP A 44 -12.33 -4.18 -0.77
C ASP A 44 -12.31 -2.99 0.20
N TRP A 45 -12.72 -1.81 -0.23
CA TRP A 45 -12.82 -0.63 0.63
C TRP A 45 -14.20 -0.51 1.26
N ALA A 46 -14.28 -0.82 2.55
CA ALA A 46 -15.50 -0.70 3.33
C ALA A 46 -15.64 0.70 3.95
N ARG A 47 -16.87 1.22 3.95
CA ARG A 47 -17.22 2.36 4.83
C ARG A 47 -17.27 1.89 6.30
N PRO A 48 -16.95 2.76 7.27
CA PRO A 48 -16.97 2.41 8.69
C PRO A 48 -18.29 1.81 9.18
N GLY A 49 -19.42 2.25 8.62
CA GLY A 49 -20.74 1.69 8.94
C GLY A 49 -20.86 0.20 8.61
N ARG A 50 -20.28 -0.24 7.49
CA ARG A 50 -20.29 -1.64 7.08
C ARG A 50 -19.44 -2.52 8.02
N ILE A 51 -18.29 -1.99 8.45
CA ILE A 51 -17.46 -2.68 9.44
C ILE A 51 -18.18 -2.80 10.80
N VAL A 52 -18.85 -1.73 11.26
CA VAL A 52 -19.62 -1.76 12.52
C VAL A 52 -20.83 -2.70 12.44
N SER A 53 -21.46 -2.86 11.28
CA SER A 53 -22.57 -3.81 11.10
C SER A 53 -22.08 -5.26 11.04
N GLU A 54 -20.91 -5.50 10.47
CA GLU A 54 -20.39 -6.86 10.29
C GLU A 54 -19.56 -7.37 11.48
N PHE A 55 -19.03 -6.48 12.32
CA PHE A 55 -18.21 -6.85 13.48
C PHE A 55 -18.84 -6.33 14.77
N GLU A 56 -18.56 -7.01 15.88
CA GLU A 56 -19.01 -6.60 17.22
C GLU A 56 -18.13 -5.46 17.76
N ILE A 57 -18.08 -4.34 17.04
CA ILE A 57 -17.27 -3.18 17.39
C ILE A 57 -18.12 -1.89 17.40
N SER A 58 -17.92 -1.05 18.42
CA SER A 58 -18.58 0.25 18.48
C SER A 58 -17.96 1.22 17.46
N ARG A 59 -18.77 2.19 17.00
CA ARG A 59 -18.30 3.20 16.04
C ARG A 59 -17.14 4.04 16.59
N SER A 60 -17.17 4.39 17.87
CA SER A 60 -16.11 5.15 18.54
C SER A 60 -14.83 4.32 18.66
N HIS A 61 -14.95 3.03 18.98
CA HIS A 61 -13.79 2.13 19.02
C HIS A 61 -13.18 1.98 17.63
N LEU A 62 -14.00 1.74 16.59
CA LEU A 62 -13.51 1.66 15.22
C LEU A 62 -12.81 2.96 14.77
N HIS A 63 -13.35 4.13 15.12
CA HIS A 63 -12.71 5.41 14.79
C HIS A 63 -11.32 5.53 15.42
N ARG A 64 -11.17 5.11 16.69
CA ARG A 64 -9.87 5.09 17.37
C ARG A 64 -8.90 4.14 16.65
N LEU A 65 -9.35 2.93 16.30
CA LEU A 65 -8.53 1.98 15.55
C LEU A 65 -8.09 2.54 14.20
N CYS A 66 -8.99 3.17 13.44
CA CYS A 66 -8.65 3.79 12.17
C CYS A 66 -7.62 4.92 12.31
N THR A 67 -7.62 5.63 13.44
CA THR A 67 -6.62 6.68 13.71
C THR A 67 -5.25 6.09 14.05
N LEU A 68 -5.21 4.93 14.72
CA LEU A 68 -3.98 4.26 15.15
C LEU A 68 -3.35 3.36 14.08
N HIS A 69 -4.10 3.00 13.04
CA HIS A 69 -3.66 2.04 12.01
C HIS A 69 -3.82 2.61 10.58
N PRO A 70 -3.10 3.69 10.24
CA PRO A 70 -3.17 4.32 8.93
C PRO A 70 -2.64 3.40 7.83
N ILE A 71 -3.25 3.42 6.64
CA ILE A 71 -2.92 2.50 5.53
C ILE A 71 -1.46 2.58 5.07
N SER A 72 -0.77 3.70 5.35
CA SER A 72 0.65 3.90 5.10
C SER A 72 1.54 2.95 5.90
N GLU A 73 1.05 2.39 7.00
CA GLU A 73 1.76 1.39 7.79
C GLU A 73 1.56 -0.03 7.23
N PRO A 74 2.57 -0.92 7.37
CA PRO A 74 2.50 -2.28 6.82
C PRO A 74 1.28 -3.09 7.28
N THR A 75 0.85 -2.92 8.54
CA THR A 75 -0.32 -3.58 9.14
C THR A 75 -1.55 -2.67 9.19
N GLY A 76 -1.42 -1.42 8.74
CA GLY A 76 -2.49 -0.45 8.77
C GLY A 76 -3.58 -0.74 7.75
N PHE A 77 -4.81 -0.36 8.06
CA PHE A 77 -5.99 -0.70 7.27
C PHE A 77 -6.90 0.50 7.00
N ALA A 78 -6.61 1.69 7.52
CA ALA A 78 -7.49 2.84 7.41
C ALA A 78 -6.89 3.96 6.55
N LEU A 79 -7.64 4.39 5.54
CA LEU A 79 -7.33 5.56 4.71
C LEU A 79 -8.24 6.73 5.12
N ARG A 80 -7.65 7.89 5.45
CA ARG A 80 -8.42 9.10 5.72
C ARG A 80 -8.72 9.85 4.42
N VAL A 81 -10.01 10.07 4.13
CA VAL A 81 -10.51 10.80 2.97
C VAL A 81 -11.36 11.97 3.46
N GLY A 82 -10.75 13.16 3.54
CA GLY A 82 -11.35 14.32 4.19
C GLY A 82 -11.64 14.04 5.67
N ALA A 83 -12.90 14.24 6.09
CA ALA A 83 -13.37 13.98 7.46
C ALA A 83 -13.83 12.53 7.69
N ARG A 84 -13.63 11.61 6.73
CA ARG A 84 -14.12 10.23 6.79
C ARG A 84 -12.98 9.23 6.63
N PHE A 85 -13.23 7.98 7.01
CA PHE A 85 -12.33 6.86 6.77
C PHE A 85 -12.90 5.93 5.70
N LEU A 86 -12.01 5.33 4.92
CA LEU A 86 -12.21 4.10 4.17
C LEU A 86 -11.33 3.02 4.78
N ILE A 87 -11.86 1.80 4.88
CA ILE A 87 -11.19 0.70 5.57
C ILE A 87 -10.93 -0.42 4.58
N SER A 88 -9.68 -0.82 4.44
CA SER A 88 -9.31 -2.01 3.67
C SER A 88 -9.82 -3.23 4.42
N ARG A 89 -10.85 -3.87 3.86
CA ARG A 89 -11.54 -5.00 4.46
C ARG A 89 -10.61 -6.19 4.69
N PRO A 90 -9.78 -6.65 3.73
CA PRO A 90 -8.87 -7.78 3.98
C PRO A 90 -7.86 -7.50 5.10
N ARG A 91 -7.37 -6.26 5.20
CA ARG A 91 -6.42 -5.87 6.25
C ARG A 91 -7.10 -5.77 7.62
N PHE A 92 -8.31 -5.21 7.67
CA PHE A 92 -9.10 -5.17 8.89
C PHE A 92 -9.49 -6.57 9.36
N GLU A 93 -9.86 -7.48 8.46
CA GLU A 93 -10.17 -8.87 8.79
C GLU A 93 -8.95 -9.63 9.35
N ARG A 94 -7.74 -9.36 8.83
CA ARG A 94 -6.49 -9.87 9.43
C ARG A 94 -6.30 -9.32 10.84
N TYR A 95 -6.43 -8.01 11.03
CA TYR A 95 -6.35 -7.38 12.35
C TYR A 95 -7.38 -7.96 13.32
N ALA A 96 -8.63 -8.10 12.87
CA ALA A 96 -9.74 -8.62 13.67
C ALA A 96 -9.46 -10.04 14.16
N ARG A 97 -8.96 -10.93 13.28
CA ARG A 97 -8.55 -12.28 13.66
C ARG A 97 -7.42 -12.29 14.68
N SER A 98 -6.39 -11.48 14.48
CA SER A 98 -5.24 -11.40 15.41
C SER A 98 -5.59 -10.79 16.77
N ASN A 99 -6.66 -9.98 16.84
CA ASN A 99 -7.08 -9.27 18.07
C ASN A 99 -8.40 -9.80 18.66
N GLY A 100 -8.91 -10.93 18.15
CA GLY A 100 -10.13 -11.57 18.69
C GLY A 100 -11.43 -10.79 18.48
N LEU A 101 -11.49 -9.87 17.50
CA LEU A 101 -12.73 -9.18 17.16
C LEU A 101 -13.69 -10.14 16.45
N ARG A 102 -14.89 -10.31 17.03
CA ARG A 102 -15.91 -11.21 16.50
C ARG A 102 -16.63 -10.58 15.31
N ARG A 103 -16.77 -11.37 14.25
CA ARG A 103 -17.68 -11.07 13.15
C ARG A 103 -19.09 -11.48 13.61
N ARG A 104 -20.09 -10.63 13.35
CA ARG A 104 -21.49 -10.99 13.56
C ARG A 104 -21.84 -12.08 12.55
N GLU A 105 -22.32 -13.21 13.04
CA GLU A 105 -22.89 -14.25 12.19
C GLU A 105 -24.25 -13.75 11.69
N THR A 106 -24.37 -13.51 10.38
CA THR A 106 -25.68 -13.35 9.74
C THR A 106 -26.40 -14.69 9.81
N LYS A 107 -27.43 -14.75 10.67
CA LYS A 107 -28.38 -15.86 10.75
C LYS A 107 -29.33 -15.85 9.57
#